data_AF-A0A2H1WV76-F1
#
_entry.id   AF-A0A2H1WV76-F1
#
_cell.length_a   1.000
_cell.length_b   1.000
_cell.length_c   1.000
_cell.angle_alpha   90.00
_cell.angle_beta   90.00
_cell.angle_gamma   90.00
#
_symmetry.space_group_name_H-M   'P 1'
#
loop_
_entity.id
_entity.type
_entity.pdbx_description
1 polymer ?
#
loop_
_entity_poly.entity_id
_entity_poly.type
_entity_poly.pdbx_seq_one_letter_code
_entity_poly.pdbx_strand_id
1 'polypeptide(L)'
;MVGMQRNGLLSSLPYLGKYLCALASSVLADFLRRSGKLSTTAARKLFTGFAVGLPGLLMIAQAYLGGDRVWSIAIFTSALTINGAVTAGYLGNGLDIAPNFSGTIFGMANTLSSFGGWLSTFMVGELTKENNTPDQWKIVFYILAGTYITGALCFVTFGSGEQQPWNSAKPAAEAEKQHEEQPLNEEKA
;
A
#
# COMPACT_ATOMS: atom_id res chain seq x y z
N MET A 1 26.07 -16.49 -21.20
CA MET A 1 26.01 -15.66 -19.98
C MET A 1 25.46 -14.23 -20.19
N VAL A 2 25.23 -13.74 -21.41
CA VAL A 2 24.76 -12.35 -21.67
C VAL A 2 23.26 -12.11 -21.35
N GLY A 3 22.47 -13.18 -21.15
CA GLY A 3 21.03 -13.07 -20.84
C GLY A 3 20.70 -12.74 -19.37
N MET A 4 21.53 -13.15 -18.40
CA MET A 4 21.22 -12.97 -16.98
C MET A 4 21.48 -11.55 -16.49
N GLN A 5 22.60 -10.92 -16.89
CA GLN A 5 22.90 -9.55 -16.46
C GLN A 5 21.94 -8.53 -17.04
N ARG A 6 21.56 -8.69 -18.31
CA ARG A 6 20.62 -7.79 -18.99
C ARG A 6 19.19 -7.95 -18.44
N ASN A 7 18.77 -9.18 -18.13
CA ASN A 7 17.51 -9.41 -17.41
C ASN A 7 17.58 -8.91 -15.96
N GLY A 8 18.71 -9.06 -15.28
CA GLY A 8 18.91 -8.56 -13.91
C GLY A 8 18.81 -7.04 -13.81
N LEU A 9 19.39 -6.32 -14.77
CA LEU A 9 19.29 -4.86 -14.85
C LEU A 9 17.86 -4.40 -15.17
N LEU A 10 17.17 -5.10 -16.07
CA LEU A 10 15.76 -4.82 -16.39
C LEU A 10 14.83 -5.14 -15.22
N SER A 11 15.14 -6.17 -14.43
CA SER A 11 14.36 -6.53 -13.24
C SER A 11 14.59 -5.60 -12.05
N SER A 12 15.76 -4.98 -11.92
CA SER A 12 16.05 -4.07 -10.79
C SER A 12 15.55 -2.63 -11.03
N LEU A 13 15.45 -2.21 -12.29
CA LEU A 13 14.96 -0.90 -12.71
C LEU A 13 13.63 -0.48 -12.05
N PRO A 14 12.55 -1.30 -12.05
CA PRO A 14 11.30 -0.94 -11.40
C PRO A 14 11.42 -0.75 -9.89
N TYR A 15 12.26 -1.53 -9.21
CA TYR A 15 12.43 -1.42 -7.76
C TYR A 15 13.25 -0.19 -7.39
N LEU A 16 14.29 0.13 -8.17
CA LEU A 16 15.04 1.36 -8.00
C LEU A 16 14.14 2.58 -8.25
N GLY A 17 13.35 2.55 -9.32
CA GLY A 17 12.36 3.59 -9.61
C GLY A 17 11.35 3.75 -8.48
N LYS A 18 10.79 2.64 -7.98
CA LYS A 18 9.89 2.63 -6.82
C LYS A 18 10.52 3.28 -5.60
N TYR A 19 11.77 2.94 -5.29
CA TYR A 19 12.49 3.51 -4.14
C TYR A 19 12.70 5.02 -4.28
N LEU A 20 13.17 5.48 -5.45
CA LEU A 20 13.38 6.90 -5.71
C LEU A 20 12.06 7.68 -5.68
N CYS A 21 10.99 7.12 -6.26
CA CYS A 21 9.67 7.74 -6.23
C CYS A 21 9.10 7.79 -4.80
N ALA A 22 9.30 6.73 -4.00
CA ALA A 22 8.92 6.72 -2.59
C ALA A 22 9.61 7.86 -1.83
N LEU A 23 10.93 8.02 -1.97
CA LEU A 23 11.66 9.13 -1.33
C LEU A 23 11.16 10.50 -1.80
N ALA A 24 11.06 10.70 -3.11
CA ALA A 24 10.62 11.98 -3.68
C ALA A 24 9.19 12.33 -3.23
N SER A 25 8.28 11.36 -3.25
CA SER A 25 6.89 11.55 -2.82
C SER A 25 6.78 11.85 -1.33
N SER A 26 7.58 11.20 -0.48
CA SER A 26 7.58 11.44 0.97
C SER A 26 8.09 12.84 1.29
N VAL A 27 9.19 13.28 0.68
CA VAL A 27 9.70 14.66 0.84
C VAL A 27 8.67 15.68 0.35
N LEU A 28 8.04 15.43 -0.80
CA LEU A 28 7.00 16.30 -1.33
C LEU A 28 5.78 16.36 -0.40
N ALA A 29 5.35 15.21 0.14
CA ALA A 29 4.23 15.14 1.08
C ALA A 29 4.51 15.89 2.37
N ASP A 30 5.73 15.76 2.92
CA ASP A 30 6.17 16.49 4.11
C ASP A 30 6.21 18.00 3.84
N PHE A 31 6.71 18.42 2.68
CA PHE A 31 6.70 19.82 2.28
C PHE A 31 5.27 20.37 2.15
N LEU A 32 4.37 19.63 1.49
CA LEU A 32 2.96 20.02 1.34
C LEU A 32 2.26 20.13 2.70
N ARG A 33 2.48 19.17 3.61
CA ARG A 33 1.93 19.22 4.98
C ARG A 33 2.48 20.40 5.77
N ARG A 34 3.79 20.66 5.71
CA ARG A 34 4.44 21.79 6.41
C ARG A 34 4.00 23.15 5.89
N SER A 35 3.64 23.24 4.61
CA SER A 35 3.15 24.49 4.01
C SER A 35 1.76 24.91 4.52
N GLY A 36 1.05 24.05 5.27
CA GLY A 36 -0.30 24.31 5.77
C GLY A 36 -1.38 24.34 4.69
N LYS A 37 -1.03 24.12 3.41
CA LYS A 37 -1.97 24.20 2.28
C LYS A 37 -2.87 22.98 2.12
N LEU A 38 -2.48 21.82 2.68
CA LEU A 38 -3.23 20.58 2.60
C LEU A 38 -3.40 19.93 3.98
N SER A 39 -4.63 19.51 4.30
CA SER A 39 -4.91 18.62 5.43
C SER A 39 -4.22 17.25 5.22
N THR A 40 -3.88 16.57 6.32
CA THR A 40 -3.29 15.22 6.30
C THR A 40 -4.15 14.27 5.48
N THR A 41 -5.47 14.27 5.70
CA THR A 41 -6.43 13.45 4.96
C THR A 41 -6.39 13.74 3.46
N ALA A 42 -6.40 15.02 3.06
CA ALA A 42 -6.38 15.41 1.65
C ALA A 42 -5.07 14.97 0.97
N ALA A 43 -3.93 15.11 1.66
CA ALA A 43 -2.64 14.68 1.13
C ALA A 43 -2.62 13.17 0.95
N ARG A 44 -3.03 12.41 1.97
CA ARG A 44 -3.09 10.94 1.92
C ARG A 44 -4.00 10.45 0.78
N LYS A 45 -5.16 11.07 0.60
CA LYS A 45 -6.09 10.75 -0.51
C LYS A 45 -5.46 11.03 -1.88
N LEU A 46 -4.83 12.20 -2.05
CA LEU A 46 -4.19 12.59 -3.31
C LEU A 46 -3.05 11.62 -3.69
N PHE A 47 -2.13 11.38 -2.74
CA PHE A 47 -1.01 10.48 -2.98
C PHE A 47 -1.45 9.04 -3.22
N THR A 48 -2.43 8.51 -2.47
CA THR A 48 -2.96 7.16 -2.72
C THR A 48 -3.70 7.08 -4.06
N GLY A 49 -4.54 8.06 -4.37
CA GLY A 49 -5.25 8.13 -5.64
C GLY A 49 -4.29 8.13 -6.83
N PHE A 50 -3.19 8.88 -6.74
CA PHE A 50 -2.13 8.86 -7.75
C PHE A 50 -1.35 7.54 -7.77
N ALA A 51 -0.86 7.08 -6.61
CA ALA A 51 0.02 5.92 -6.48
C ALA A 51 -0.68 4.57 -6.78
N VAL A 52 -2.01 4.52 -6.72
CA VAL A 52 -2.80 3.29 -6.94
C VAL A 52 -3.70 3.44 -8.16
N GLY A 53 -4.33 4.60 -8.34
CA GLY A 53 -5.21 4.85 -9.48
C GLY A 53 -4.47 4.90 -10.81
N LEU A 54 -3.33 5.59 -10.89
CA LEU A 54 -2.56 5.67 -12.14
C LEU A 54 -1.98 4.31 -12.56
N PRO A 55 -1.40 3.49 -11.66
CA PRO A 55 -1.07 2.10 -11.99
C PRO A 55 -2.28 1.27 -12.47
N GLY A 56 -3.47 1.47 -11.91
CA GLY A 56 -4.69 0.84 -12.39
C GLY A 56 -5.02 1.17 -13.85
N LEU A 57 -4.89 2.44 -14.25
CA LEU A 57 -5.05 2.86 -15.65
C LEU A 57 -3.95 2.28 -16.55
N LEU A 58 -2.72 2.19 -16.05
CA LEU A 58 -1.61 1.56 -16.77
C LEU A 58 -1.83 0.06 -16.98
N MET A 59 -2.51 -0.64 -16.07
CA MET A 59 -2.90 -2.04 -16.29
C MET A 59 -3.92 -2.19 -17.42
N ILE A 60 -4.83 -1.21 -17.61
CA ILE A 60 -5.70 -1.19 -18.79
C ILE A 60 -4.86 -1.02 -20.05
N ALA A 61 -3.91 -0.09 -20.06
CA ALA A 61 -3.00 0.09 -21.19
C ALA A 61 -2.17 -1.17 -21.49
N GLN A 62 -1.75 -1.91 -20.45
CA GLN A 62 -1.06 -3.21 -20.58
C GLN A 62 -1.91 -4.24 -21.33
N ALA A 63 -3.22 -4.28 -21.10
CA ALA A 63 -4.11 -5.23 -21.80
C ALA A 63 -4.17 -4.98 -23.31
N TYR A 64 -3.95 -3.76 -23.78
CA TYR A 64 -3.97 -3.42 -25.21
C TYR A 64 -2.58 -3.42 -25.85
N LEU A 65 -1.59 -2.88 -25.16
CA LEU A 65 -0.23 -2.65 -25.69
C LEU A 65 0.74 -3.78 -25.35
N GLY A 66 0.37 -4.71 -24.47
CA GLY A 66 1.22 -5.79 -23.96
C GLY A 66 1.56 -6.90 -24.97
N GLY A 67 1.20 -6.72 -26.25
CA GLY A 67 1.64 -7.62 -27.33
C GLY A 67 3.14 -7.50 -27.64
N ASP A 68 3.75 -6.34 -27.35
CA ASP A 68 5.18 -6.10 -27.50
C ASP A 68 5.87 -6.10 -26.14
N ARG A 69 6.98 -6.85 -26.06
CA ARG A 69 7.83 -6.97 -24.87
C ARG A 69 8.32 -5.61 -24.35
N VAL A 70 8.66 -4.67 -25.23
CA VAL A 70 9.19 -3.36 -24.82
C VAL A 70 8.11 -2.55 -24.12
N TRP A 71 6.91 -2.52 -24.70
CA TRP A 71 5.75 -1.83 -24.11
C TRP A 71 5.35 -2.45 -22.78
N SER A 72 5.33 -3.78 -22.68
CA SER A 72 5.02 -4.45 -21.41
C SER A 72 5.98 -4.06 -20.29
N ILE A 73 7.29 -4.12 -20.55
CA ILE A 73 8.32 -3.78 -19.55
C ILE A 73 8.22 -2.30 -19.15
N ALA A 74 8.02 -1.40 -20.10
CA ALA A 74 7.88 0.02 -19.83
C ALA A 74 6.67 0.30 -18.93
N ILE A 75 5.50 -0.25 -19.28
CA ILE A 75 4.25 -0.05 -18.53
C ILE A 75 4.37 -0.59 -17.10
N PHE A 76 4.90 -1.81 -16.91
CA PHE A 76 5.11 -2.37 -15.58
C PHE A 76 6.10 -1.54 -14.76
N THR A 77 7.19 -1.11 -15.39
CA THR A 77 8.22 -0.31 -14.72
C THR A 77 7.67 1.03 -14.27
N SER A 78 6.92 1.72 -15.13
CA SER A 78 6.23 2.96 -14.79
C SER A 78 5.20 2.75 -13.68
N ALA A 79 4.37 1.70 -13.77
CA ALA A 79 3.36 1.39 -12.76
C ALA A 79 3.99 1.12 -11.38
N LEU A 80 5.05 0.30 -11.32
CA LEU A 80 5.76 0.03 -10.05
C LEU A 80 6.47 1.27 -9.50
N THR A 81 7.04 2.10 -10.38
CA THR A 81 7.69 3.35 -10.00
C THR A 81 6.67 4.30 -9.35
N ILE A 82 5.54 4.55 -10.03
CA ILE A 82 4.46 5.41 -9.52
C ILE A 82 3.89 4.86 -8.22
N ASN A 83 3.76 3.53 -8.11
CA ASN A 83 3.30 2.90 -6.88
C ASN A 83 4.21 3.17 -5.67
N GLY A 84 5.47 3.54 -5.88
CA GLY A 84 6.37 4.01 -4.82
C GLY A 84 5.76 5.14 -3.98
N ALA A 85 4.93 6.00 -4.58
CA ALA A 85 4.27 7.09 -3.88
C ALA A 85 3.24 6.65 -2.81
N VAL A 86 2.98 5.34 -2.67
CA VAL A 86 2.14 4.78 -1.61
C VAL A 86 2.68 5.07 -0.20
N THR A 87 3.99 5.26 -0.05
CA THR A 87 4.62 5.63 1.23
C THR A 87 4.12 6.97 1.76
N ALA A 88 3.93 7.93 0.84
CA ALA A 88 3.30 9.21 1.10
C ALA A 88 1.76 9.11 1.19
N GLY A 89 1.17 8.09 0.58
CA GLY A 89 -0.26 7.77 0.63
C GLY A 89 -0.66 6.93 1.85
N TYR A 90 -1.45 5.88 1.63
CA TYR A 90 -2.12 5.11 2.69
C TYR A 90 -1.16 4.38 3.62
N LEU A 91 0.09 4.13 3.22
CA LEU A 91 1.01 3.34 4.03
C LEU A 91 1.32 4.02 5.37
N GLY A 92 1.29 5.35 5.45
CA GLY A 92 1.41 6.07 6.72
C GLY A 92 0.08 6.26 7.47
N ASN A 93 -1.04 5.92 6.86
CA ASN A 93 -2.37 6.28 7.36
C ASN A 93 -2.74 5.56 8.67
N GLY A 94 -2.26 4.34 8.87
CA GLY A 94 -2.47 3.61 10.13
C GLY A 94 -1.84 4.33 11.34
N LEU A 95 -0.68 4.96 11.14
CA LEU A 95 -0.02 5.79 12.15
C LEU A 95 -0.75 7.11 12.38
N ASP A 96 -1.31 7.72 11.33
CA ASP A 96 -2.08 8.96 11.47
C ASP A 96 -3.42 8.71 12.21
N ILE A 97 -4.06 7.56 12.00
CA ILE A 97 -5.35 7.17 12.61
C ILE A 97 -5.21 6.74 14.06
N ALA A 98 -4.30 5.80 14.37
CA ALA A 98 -4.18 5.23 15.69
C ALA A 98 -2.73 4.81 16.00
N PRO A 99 -1.85 5.75 16.39
CA PRO A 99 -0.46 5.47 16.76
C PRO A 99 -0.29 4.27 17.71
N ASN A 100 -1.12 4.16 18.76
CA ASN A 100 -1.02 3.13 19.79
C ASN A 100 -1.39 1.73 19.29
N PHE A 101 -2.28 1.65 18.29
CA PHE A 101 -2.76 0.41 17.70
C PHE A 101 -2.24 0.18 16.27
N SER A 102 -1.31 1.01 15.82
CA SER A 102 -0.81 1.01 14.44
C SER A 102 -0.25 -0.36 14.05
N GLY A 103 0.56 -0.98 14.91
CA GLY A 103 1.11 -2.32 14.68
C GLY A 103 0.02 -3.38 14.47
N THR A 104 -1.04 -3.36 15.28
CA THR A 104 -2.19 -4.27 15.14
C THR A 104 -2.96 -4.02 13.86
N ILE A 105 -3.20 -2.75 13.50
CA ILE A 105 -3.87 -2.36 12.24
C ILE A 105 -3.07 -2.87 11.04
N PHE A 106 -1.76 -2.63 11.01
CA PHE A 106 -0.88 -3.13 9.94
C PHE A 106 -0.83 -4.65 9.92
N GLY A 107 -0.81 -5.31 11.08
CA GLY A 107 -0.86 -6.77 11.17
C GLY A 107 -2.10 -7.33 10.48
N MET A 108 -3.29 -6.85 10.88
CA MET A 108 -4.55 -7.27 10.26
C MET A 108 -4.60 -6.97 8.75
N ALA A 109 -4.12 -5.79 8.34
CA ALA A 109 -4.05 -5.42 6.93
C ALA A 109 -3.12 -6.35 6.13
N ASN A 110 -1.97 -6.76 6.70
CA ASN A 110 -1.06 -7.70 6.07
C ASN A 110 -1.63 -9.12 5.98
N THR A 111 -2.40 -9.56 6.98
CA THR A 111 -3.10 -10.86 6.93
C THR A 111 -4.10 -10.89 5.77
N LEU A 112 -4.95 -9.85 5.65
CA LEU A 112 -5.89 -9.73 4.54
C LEU A 112 -5.17 -9.62 3.19
N SER A 113 -4.06 -8.88 3.14
CA SER A 113 -3.23 -8.75 1.93
C SER A 113 -2.62 -10.10 1.52
N SER A 114 -2.18 -10.90 2.48
CA SER A 114 -1.62 -12.24 2.24
C SER A 114 -2.68 -13.19 1.68
N PHE A 115 -3.90 -13.14 2.21
CA PHE A 115 -5.03 -13.88 1.66
C PHE A 115 -5.35 -13.45 0.22
N GLY A 116 -5.35 -12.14 -0.05
CA GLY A 116 -5.50 -11.61 -1.41
C GLY A 116 -4.38 -12.06 -2.35
N GLY A 117 -3.14 -12.14 -1.88
CA GLY A 117 -2.01 -12.65 -2.65
C GLY A 117 -2.14 -14.13 -3.00
N TRP A 118 -2.60 -14.96 -2.04
CA TRP A 118 -2.92 -16.36 -2.30
C TRP A 118 -4.03 -16.50 -3.34
N LEU A 119 -5.13 -15.77 -3.17
CA LEU A 119 -6.26 -15.79 -4.10
C LEU A 119 -5.84 -15.34 -5.51
N SER A 120 -5.04 -14.27 -5.61
CA SER A 120 -4.51 -13.78 -6.89
C SER A 120 -3.67 -14.84 -7.60
N THR A 121 -2.80 -15.55 -6.87
CA THR A 121 -1.94 -16.59 -7.45
C THR A 121 -2.77 -17.78 -7.92
N PHE A 122 -3.75 -18.23 -7.13
CA PHE A 122 -4.68 -19.28 -7.51
C PHE A 122 -5.45 -18.94 -8.79
N MET A 123 -5.99 -17.73 -8.84
CA MET A 123 -6.81 -17.27 -9.96
C MET A 123 -5.99 -17.13 -11.27
N VAL A 124 -4.77 -16.59 -11.20
CA VAL A 124 -3.86 -16.56 -12.36
C VAL A 124 -3.45 -17.97 -12.78
N GLY A 125 -3.21 -18.86 -11.81
CA GLY A 125 -2.88 -20.26 -12.06
C GLY A 125 -3.96 -20.98 -12.86
N GLU A 126 -5.23 -20.87 -12.46
CA GLU A 126 -6.35 -21.48 -13.19
C GLU A 126 -6.60 -20.81 -14.55
N LEU A 127 -6.51 -19.47 -14.65
CA LEU A 127 -6.69 -18.76 -15.93
C LEU A 127 -5.63 -19.09 -16.98
N THR A 128 -4.42 -19.48 -16.57
CA THR A 128 -3.29 -19.77 -17.46
C THR A 128 -3.04 -21.27 -17.67
N LYS A 129 -3.80 -22.14 -17.00
CA LYS A 129 -3.57 -23.59 -16.93
C LYS A 129 -3.72 -24.31 -18.27
N GLU A 130 -4.75 -23.98 -19.04
CA GLU A 130 -5.07 -24.65 -20.29
C GLU A 130 -4.55 -23.91 -21.53
N ASN A 131 -4.52 -22.57 -21.49
CA ASN A 131 -4.13 -21.74 -22.62
C ASN A 131 -3.35 -20.51 -22.14
N ASN A 132 -2.03 -20.53 -22.31
CA ASN A 132 -1.17 -19.37 -22.04
C ASN A 132 -1.16 -18.41 -23.24
N THR A 133 -2.34 -17.91 -23.61
CA THR A 133 -2.50 -16.99 -24.74
C THR A 133 -2.52 -15.53 -24.26
N PRO A 134 -2.10 -14.58 -25.12
CA PRO A 134 -2.16 -13.16 -24.80
C PRO A 134 -3.55 -12.69 -24.36
N ASP A 135 -4.63 -13.28 -24.89
CA ASP A 135 -6.00 -12.90 -24.56
C ASP A 135 -6.40 -13.29 -23.13
N GLN A 136 -5.91 -14.41 -22.59
CA GLN A 136 -6.12 -14.76 -21.18
C GLN A 136 -5.41 -13.77 -20.24
N TRP A 137 -4.21 -13.32 -20.62
CA TRP A 137 -3.48 -12.30 -19.87
C TRP A 137 -4.20 -10.95 -19.85
N LYS A 138 -4.95 -10.59 -20.91
CA LYS A 138 -5.80 -9.39 -20.88
C LYS A 138 -6.84 -9.45 -19.77
N ILE A 139 -7.47 -10.61 -19.58
CA ILE A 139 -8.45 -10.81 -18.49
C ILE A 139 -7.78 -10.57 -17.13
N VAL A 140 -6.58 -11.12 -16.92
CA VAL A 140 -5.79 -10.88 -15.70
C VAL A 140 -5.50 -9.39 -15.50
N PHE A 141 -5.08 -8.68 -16.55
CA PHE A 141 -4.81 -7.24 -16.46
C PHE A 141 -6.06 -6.40 -16.21
N TYR A 142 -7.22 -6.79 -16.74
CA TYR A 142 -8.49 -6.12 -16.40
C TYR A 142 -8.89 -6.34 -14.95
N ILE A 143 -8.71 -7.55 -14.40
CA ILE A 143 -8.99 -7.81 -12.99
C ILE A 143 -8.05 -7.01 -12.10
N LEU A 144 -6.76 -6.94 -12.46
CA LEU A 144 -5.78 -6.08 -11.77
C LEU A 144 -6.23 -4.62 -11.83
N ALA A 145 -6.53 -4.08 -13.01
CA ALA A 145 -7.00 -2.71 -13.19
C ALA A 145 -8.23 -2.41 -12.32
N GLY A 146 -9.23 -3.29 -12.33
CA GLY A 146 -10.44 -3.17 -11.51
C GLY A 146 -10.11 -3.14 -10.02
N THR A 147 -9.21 -4.00 -9.56
CA THR A 147 -8.78 -4.05 -8.15
C THR A 147 -8.05 -2.77 -7.73
N TYR A 148 -7.12 -2.28 -8.56
CA TYR A 148 -6.40 -1.03 -8.32
C TYR A 148 -7.34 0.17 -8.28
N ILE A 149 -8.21 0.32 -9.28
CA ILE A 149 -9.13 1.45 -9.38
C ILE A 149 -10.14 1.43 -8.23
N THR A 150 -10.73 0.26 -7.94
CA THR A 150 -11.68 0.12 -6.82
C THR A 150 -11.00 0.42 -5.49
N GLY A 151 -9.80 -0.11 -5.25
CA GLY A 151 -9.03 0.18 -4.04
C GLY A 151 -8.70 1.66 -3.89
N ALA A 152 -8.28 2.32 -4.97
CA ALA A 152 -8.02 3.75 -5.00
C ALA A 152 -9.29 4.56 -4.71
N LEU A 153 -10.42 4.23 -5.35
CA LEU A 153 -11.71 4.90 -5.14
C LEU A 153 -12.21 4.71 -3.70
N CYS A 154 -12.16 3.49 -3.16
CA CYS A 154 -12.53 3.21 -1.78
C CYS A 154 -11.69 4.05 -0.80
N PHE A 155 -10.38 4.14 -1.01
CA PHE A 155 -9.53 4.95 -0.12
C PHE A 155 -9.77 6.45 -0.28
N VAL A 156 -9.95 6.95 -1.52
CA VAL A 156 -10.21 8.37 -1.78
C VAL A 156 -11.56 8.81 -1.21
N THR A 157 -12.57 7.96 -1.26
CA THR A 157 -13.91 8.26 -0.73
C THR A 157 -13.94 8.14 0.80
N PHE A 158 -13.56 6.98 1.35
CA PHE A 158 -13.74 6.67 2.77
C PHE A 158 -12.52 6.94 3.66
N GLY A 159 -11.33 7.11 3.08
CA GLY A 159 -10.11 7.29 3.86
C GLY A 159 -10.14 8.55 4.74
N SER A 160 -9.62 8.44 5.95
CA SER A 160 -9.33 9.57 6.84
C SER A 160 -7.90 9.48 7.35
N GLY A 161 -7.25 10.63 7.50
CA GLY A 161 -5.92 10.79 8.10
C GLY A 161 -5.98 11.56 9.41
N GLU A 162 -7.13 11.57 10.09
CA GLU A 162 -7.32 12.15 11.41
C GLU A 162 -7.26 11.07 12.49
N GLN A 163 -6.67 11.44 13.64
CA GLN A 163 -6.57 10.56 14.80
C GLN A 163 -7.96 10.20 15.32
N GLN A 164 -8.20 8.90 15.48
CA GLN A 164 -9.49 8.39 15.91
C GLN A 164 -9.63 8.40 17.43
N PRO A 165 -10.85 8.58 17.97
CA PRO A 165 -11.08 8.75 19.41
C PRO A 165 -10.71 7.50 20.23
N TRP A 166 -10.77 6.30 19.63
CA TRP A 166 -10.36 5.05 20.26
C TRP A 166 -8.84 4.83 20.29
N ASN A 167 -8.03 5.76 19.75
CA ASN A 167 -6.57 5.71 19.90
C ASN A 167 -6.11 5.86 21.36
N SER A 168 -6.97 6.36 22.24
CA SER A 168 -6.70 6.43 23.68
C SER A 168 -6.63 5.02 24.26
N ALA A 169 -5.42 4.47 24.38
CA ALA A 169 -5.19 3.33 25.26
C ALA A 169 -5.52 3.82 26.67
N LYS A 170 -6.54 3.23 27.32
CA LYS A 170 -6.63 3.36 28.78
C LYS A 170 -5.28 2.92 29.36
N PRO A 171 -4.67 3.70 30.25
CA PRO A 171 -3.24 3.61 30.49
C PRO A 171 -2.91 2.33 31.26
N ALA A 172 -1.92 1.57 30.79
CA ALA A 172 -1.18 0.66 31.67
C ALA A 172 -0.62 1.41 32.92
N ALA A 173 -0.47 2.74 32.84
CA ALA A 173 -0.14 3.61 33.96
C ALA A 173 -1.27 3.78 35.00
N GLU A 174 -2.54 3.45 34.70
CA GLU A 174 -3.60 3.34 35.73
C GLU A 174 -3.57 1.95 36.39
N ALA A 175 -3.15 0.91 35.67
CA ALA A 175 -2.98 -0.43 36.23
C ALA A 175 -1.77 -0.52 37.18
N GLU A 176 -0.67 0.19 36.91
CA GLU A 176 0.46 0.30 37.84
C GLU A 176 0.12 1.17 39.06
N LYS A 177 -0.59 2.29 38.89
CA LYS A 177 -1.02 3.13 40.02
C LYS A 177 -2.02 2.43 40.94
N GLN A 178 -2.93 1.62 40.39
CA GLN A 178 -3.86 0.81 41.20
C GLN A 178 -3.17 -0.33 41.97
N HIS A 179 -1.97 -0.74 41.56
CA HIS A 179 -1.20 -1.77 42.25
C HIS A 179 -0.25 -1.19 43.33
N GLU A 180 0.24 0.04 43.14
CA GLU A 180 1.03 0.77 44.16
C GLU A 180 0.16 1.41 45.27
N GLU A 181 -1.11 1.73 44.99
CA GLU A 181 -2.04 2.33 45.96
C GLU A 181 -2.76 1.32 46.87
N GLN A 182 -2.46 0.02 46.80
CA GLN A 182 -2.90 -0.95 47.81
C GLN A 182 -1.94 -0.88 49.01
N PRO A 183 -2.30 -0.23 50.14
CA PRO A 183 -1.42 -0.14 51.29
C PRO A 183 -1.22 -1.53 51.89
N LEU A 184 0.05 -1.92 52.03
CA LEU A 184 0.56 -3.11 52.71
C LEU A 184 0.30 -3.06 54.24
N ASN A 185 -0.92 -2.77 54.68
CA ASN A 185 -1.25 -2.45 56.08
C ASN A 185 -2.38 -3.30 56.68
N GLU A 186 -2.61 -4.51 56.15
CA GLU A 186 -3.53 -5.49 56.74
C GLU A 186 -2.85 -6.83 57.07
N GLU A 187 -1.59 -6.82 57.51
CA GLU A 187 -0.99 -8.01 58.13
C GLU A 187 -0.21 -7.67 59.41
N LYS A 188 -0.91 -7.08 60.39
CA LYS A 188 -0.57 -7.19 61.81
C LYS A 188 -1.85 -7.13 62.66
N ALA A 189 -2.45 -8.30 62.90
CA ALA A 189 -3.26 -8.59 64.07
C ALA A 189 -3.21 -10.09 64.35
#